data_AF-A0A0M4CLT3-F1
#
_entry.id   AF-A0A0M4CLT3-F1
#
_cell.length_a   1.000
_cell.length_b   1.000
_cell.length_c   1.000
_cell.angle_alpha   90.00
_cell.angle_beta   90.00
_cell.angle_gamma   90.00
#
_symmetry.space_group_name_H-M   'P 1'
#
loop_
_entity.id
_entity.type
_entity.pdbx_description
1 polymer ?
#
loop_
_entity_poly.entity_id
_entity_poly.type
_entity_poly.pdbx_seq_one_letter_code
_entity_poly.pdbx_strand_id
1 'polypeptide(L)'
;MDGQIISDDMIRVRIPTEEIRAYVAAFLLSENAHAQMMMNEYGSIQQHLEPSHVRNLLIPVPNDWSDAEKLIANGRGFIMAKEASDAAMERLRESGFDGGMREILGLV
;
A
#
# COMPACT_ATOMS: atom_id res chain seq x y z
N MET A 1 -9.81 5.11 4.46
CA MET A 1 -9.88 5.04 2.98
C MET A 1 -11.33 4.84 2.52
N ASP A 2 -12.27 5.64 3.04
CA ASP A 2 -13.64 5.64 2.53
C ASP A 2 -13.80 6.83 1.57
N GLY A 3 -14.39 6.60 0.40
CA GLY A 3 -14.71 7.66 -0.57
C GLY A 3 -13.65 8.01 -1.63
N GLN A 4 -12.55 7.28 -1.73
CA GLN A 4 -11.58 7.48 -2.83
C GLN A 4 -11.95 6.64 -4.06
N ILE A 5 -11.90 7.25 -5.25
CA ILE A 5 -11.92 6.53 -6.54
C ILE A 5 -10.52 5.97 -6.73
N ILE A 6 -10.42 4.65 -6.80
CA ILE A 6 -9.16 3.92 -6.92
C ILE A 6 -9.18 3.19 -8.25
N SER A 7 -8.00 2.98 -8.85
CA SER A 7 -7.85 2.13 -10.03
C SER A 7 -8.53 0.76 -9.83
N ASP A 8 -9.16 0.26 -10.89
CA ASP A 8 -9.78 -1.07 -10.92
C ASP A 8 -8.75 -2.20 -10.70
N ASP A 9 -7.46 -1.93 -10.91
CA ASP A 9 -6.36 -2.89 -10.77
C ASP A 9 -5.76 -2.96 -9.35
N MET A 10 -6.48 -2.51 -8.32
CA MET A 10 -6.01 -2.57 -6.93
C MET A 10 -6.56 -3.77 -6.16
N ILE A 11 -5.67 -4.55 -5.54
CA ILE A 11 -6.04 -5.59 -4.59
C ILE A 11 -6.06 -5.03 -3.17
N ARG A 12 -7.21 -5.17 -2.49
CA ARG A 12 -7.38 -4.73 -1.10
C ARG A 12 -7.22 -5.90 -0.12
N VAL A 13 -6.17 -5.86 0.69
CA VAL A 13 -5.96 -6.80 1.81
C VAL A 13 -6.54 -6.20 3.10
N ARG A 14 -7.45 -6.92 3.76
CA ARG A 14 -8.06 -6.50 5.03
C ARG A 14 -7.54 -7.35 6.19
N ILE A 15 -6.87 -6.71 7.13
CA ILE A 15 -6.34 -7.32 8.35
C ILE A 15 -6.90 -6.52 9.52
N PRO A 16 -7.49 -7.17 10.54
CA PRO A 16 -8.20 -6.46 11.61
C PRO A 16 -7.27 -5.64 12.50
N THR A 17 -6.18 -6.24 12.98
CA THR A 17 -5.26 -5.59 13.93
C THR A 17 -4.19 -4.78 13.22
N GLU A 18 -3.83 -3.63 13.80
CA GLU A 18 -2.79 -2.75 13.25
C GLU A 18 -1.42 -3.42 13.20
N GLU A 19 -1.07 -4.13 14.27
CA GLU A 19 0.21 -4.82 14.41
C GLU A 19 0.45 -5.83 13.27
N ILE A 20 -0.52 -6.72 13.04
CA ILE A 20 -0.44 -7.72 11.98
C ILE A 20 -0.48 -7.05 10.61
N ARG A 21 -1.26 -5.97 10.45
CA ARG A 21 -1.32 -5.22 9.20
C ARG A 21 0.03 -4.58 8.86
N ALA A 22 0.72 -4.02 9.84
CA ALA A 22 2.07 -3.50 9.67
C ALA A 22 3.07 -4.60 9.31
N TYR A 23 3.02 -5.74 10.00
CA TYR A 23 3.85 -6.90 9.67
C TYR A 23 3.63 -7.40 8.24
N VAL A 24 2.37 -7.57 7.83
CA VAL A 24 2.04 -8.02 6.48
C VAL A 24 2.43 -6.97 5.43
N ALA A 25 2.27 -5.68 5.70
CA ALA A 25 2.75 -4.64 4.80
C ALA A 25 4.27 -4.72 4.58
N ALA A 26 5.04 -4.95 5.64
CA ALA A 26 6.49 -5.17 5.53
C ALA A 26 6.81 -6.42 4.71
N PHE A 27 6.09 -7.53 4.91
CA PHE A 27 6.28 -8.75 4.14
C PHE A 27 5.94 -8.57 2.66
N LEU A 28 4.81 -7.95 2.32
CA LEU A 28 4.35 -7.76 0.94
C LEU A 28 5.33 -6.94 0.08
N LEU A 29 6.15 -6.10 0.72
CA LEU A 29 7.21 -5.31 0.08
C LEU A 29 8.56 -6.03 0.01
N SER A 30 8.65 -7.26 0.50
CA SER A 30 9.90 -8.04 0.49
C SER A 30 10.13 -8.75 -0.84
N GLU A 31 11.40 -9.09 -1.11
CA GLU A 31 11.79 -9.90 -2.28
C GLU A 31 11.11 -11.27 -2.28
N ASN A 32 10.87 -11.87 -1.10
CA ASN A 32 10.20 -13.16 -0.98
C ASN A 32 8.73 -13.09 -1.40
N ALA A 33 8.01 -12.03 -1.00
CA ALA A 33 6.62 -11.84 -1.44
C ALA A 33 6.57 -11.58 -2.95
N HIS A 34 7.46 -10.75 -3.47
CA HIS A 34 7.57 -10.51 -4.90
C HIS A 34 7.84 -11.80 -5.69
N ALA A 35 8.80 -12.61 -5.25
CA ALA A 35 9.09 -13.90 -5.89
C ALA A 35 7.87 -14.82 -5.91
N GLN A 36 7.11 -14.90 -4.81
CA GLN A 36 5.89 -15.71 -4.76
C GLN A 36 4.78 -15.17 -5.69
N MET A 37 4.63 -13.85 -5.81
CA MET A 37 3.68 -13.25 -6.75
C MET A 37 4.04 -13.62 -8.20
N MET A 38 5.33 -13.53 -8.56
CA MET A 38 5.82 -13.84 -9.90
C MET A 38 5.80 -15.33 -10.25
N MET A 39 6.02 -16.22 -9.27
CA MET A 39 5.96 -17.68 -9.50
C MET A 39 4.57 -18.16 -9.95
N ASN A 40 3.52 -17.42 -9.61
CA ASN A 40 2.16 -17.76 -10.01
C ASN A 40 1.80 -17.22 -11.41
N GLU A 41 2.68 -16.47 -12.06
CA GLU A 41 2.47 -15.86 -13.38
C GLU A 41 3.27 -16.60 -14.47
N TYR A 42 2.76 -17.76 -14.92
CA TYR A 42 3.32 -18.42 -16.11
C TYR A 42 2.59 -17.95 -17.38
N GLY A 43 3.27 -17.22 -18.28
CA GLY A 43 2.75 -16.87 -19.61
C GLY A 43 3.39 -15.63 -20.27
N SER A 44 3.34 -15.53 -21.60
CA SER A 44 3.95 -14.45 -22.41
C SER A 44 3.02 -13.27 -22.70
N ILE A 45 1.97 -13.08 -21.92
CA ILE A 45 0.92 -12.05 -22.13
C ILE A 45 0.72 -11.32 -20.80
N GLN A 46 0.60 -9.99 -20.87
CA GLN A 46 0.42 -9.01 -19.79
C GLN A 46 0.37 -9.59 -18.37
N GLN A 47 1.43 -9.35 -17.60
CA GLN A 47 1.53 -9.74 -16.20
C GLN A 47 0.49 -8.97 -15.38
N HIS A 48 -0.60 -9.65 -15.05
CA HIS A 48 -1.68 -9.12 -14.23
C HIS A 48 -1.80 -9.96 -12.96
N LEU A 49 -1.55 -9.32 -11.83
CA LEU A 49 -1.70 -9.94 -10.53
C LEU A 49 -3.20 -9.99 -10.18
N GLU A 50 -3.76 -11.19 -10.10
CA GLU A 50 -5.13 -11.38 -9.64
C GLU A 50 -5.22 -11.46 -8.10
N PRO A 51 -6.37 -11.12 -7.50
CA PRO A 51 -6.61 -11.30 -6.06
C PRO A 51 -6.35 -12.72 -5.54
N SER A 52 -6.56 -13.73 -6.40
CA SER A 52 -6.30 -15.14 -6.12
C SER A 52 -4.81 -15.42 -5.86
N HIS A 53 -3.91 -14.75 -6.59
CA HIS A 53 -2.46 -14.87 -6.42
C HIS A 53 -2.00 -14.30 -5.07
N VAL A 54 -2.55 -13.15 -4.66
CA VAL A 54 -2.25 -12.54 -3.35
C VAL A 54 -2.81 -13.38 -2.20
N ARG A 55 -3.99 -13.99 -2.37
CA ARG A 55 -4.62 -14.83 -1.34
C ARG A 55 -3.78 -16.06 -0.97
N ASN A 56 -3.00 -16.57 -1.90
CA ASN A 56 -2.21 -17.79 -1.73
C ASN A 56 -0.77 -17.53 -1.26
N LEU A 57 -0.41 -16.27 -0.99
CA LEU A 57 0.92 -15.94 -0.47
C LEU A 57 1.15 -16.60 0.88
N LEU A 58 2.29 -17.29 0.98
CA LEU A 58 2.78 -17.85 2.23
C LEU A 58 3.53 -16.77 2.99
N ILE A 59 2.90 -16.30 4.06
CA ILE A 59 3.46 -15.30 4.98
C ILE A 59 4.05 -16.05 6.18
N PRO A 60 5.34 -15.85 6.52
CA PRO A 60 5.92 -16.46 7.70
C PRO A 60 5.24 -15.91 8.96
N VAL A 61 4.83 -16.80 9.86
CA VAL A 61 4.26 -16.43 11.16
C VAL A 61 5.27 -16.83 12.24
N PRO A 62 5.78 -15.89 13.05
CA PRO A 62 6.73 -16.21 14.09
C PRO A 62 6.06 -17.00 15.23
N ASN A 63 6.84 -17.81 15.95
CA ASN A 63 6.34 -18.50 17.15
C ASN A 63 6.14 -17.51 18.32
N ASP A 64 6.97 -16.47 18.39
CA ASP A 64 6.86 -15.36 19.32
C ASP A 64 6.85 -14.03 18.55
N TRP A 65 5.84 -13.20 18.79
CA TRP A 65 5.69 -11.92 18.11
C TRP A 65 6.72 -10.88 18.57
N SER A 66 7.38 -11.07 19.71
CA SER A 66 8.51 -10.21 20.11
C SER A 66 9.65 -10.25 19.10
N ASP A 67 9.85 -11.38 18.42
CA ASP A 67 10.91 -11.53 17.41
C ASP A 67 10.63 -10.70 16.15
N ALA A 68 9.35 -10.36 15.92
CA ALA A 68 8.90 -9.56 14.78
C ALA A 68 8.75 -8.06 15.08
N GLU A 69 9.06 -7.60 16.29
CA GLU A 69 8.84 -6.22 16.73
C GLU A 69 9.46 -5.19 15.77
N LYS A 70 10.70 -5.44 15.32
CA LYS A 70 11.39 -4.57 14.35
C LYS A 70 10.70 -4.54 12.99
N LEU A 71 10.20 -5.69 12.53
CA LEU A 71 9.50 -5.81 11.25
C LEU A 71 8.16 -5.05 11.29
N ILE A 72 7.43 -5.19 12.40
CA ILE A 72 6.21 -4.45 12.68
C ILE A 72 6.49 -2.94 12.72
N ALA A 73 7.54 -2.52 13.42
CA ALA A 73 7.90 -1.10 13.52
C ALA A 73 8.22 -0.49 12.15
N ASN A 74 8.99 -1.20 11.31
CA ASN A 74 9.28 -0.78 9.94
C ASN A 74 8.01 -0.69 9.08
N GLY A 75 7.14 -1.70 9.18
CA GLY A 75 5.85 -1.71 8.48
C GLY A 75 4.95 -0.55 8.89
N ARG A 76 4.90 -0.22 10.18
CA ARG A 76 4.17 0.96 10.69
C ARG A 76 4.75 2.24 10.12
N GLY A 77 6.08 2.38 10.13
CA GLY A 77 6.77 3.53 9.55
C GLY A 77 6.43 3.73 8.07
N PHE A 78 6.38 2.64 7.30
CA PHE A 78 5.96 2.67 5.90
C PHE A 78 4.52 3.16 5.73
N ILE A 79 3.57 2.60 6.49
CA ILE A 79 2.15 3.00 6.41
C ILE A 79 2.00 4.49 6.75
N MET A 80 2.62 4.95 7.84
CA MET A 80 2.58 6.36 8.23
C MET A 80 3.17 7.28 7.15
N ALA A 81 4.30 6.91 6.55
CA ALA A 81 4.90 7.67 5.47
C ALA A 81 3.99 7.74 4.23
N LYS A 82 3.30 6.64 3.91
CA LYS A 82 2.36 6.59 2.80
C LYS A 82 1.14 7.47 3.05
N GLU A 83 0.56 7.42 4.24
CA GLU A 83 -0.56 8.29 4.64
C GLU A 83 -0.17 9.78 4.64
N ALA A 84 1.04 10.11 5.11
CA ALA A 84 1.55 11.48 5.06
C ALA A 84 1.74 11.97 3.62
N SER A 85 2.22 11.10 2.72
CA SER A 85 2.35 11.39 1.30
C SER A 85 0.98 11.63 0.65
N ASP A 86 -0.01 10.77 0.93
CA ASP A 86 -1.37 10.91 0.42
C ASP A 86 -2.02 12.22 0.92
N ALA A 87 -1.82 12.59 2.18
CA ALA A 87 -2.30 13.86 2.73
C ALA A 87 -1.62 15.07 2.08
N ALA A 88 -0.31 14.98 1.75
CA ALA A 88 0.39 16.04 1.04
C ALA A 88 -0.11 16.19 -0.41
N MET A 89 -0.41 15.07 -1.08
CA MET A 89 -1.01 15.08 -2.42
C MET A 89 -2.39 15.73 -2.42
N GLU A 90 -3.24 15.44 -1.43
CA GLU A 90 -4.58 16.06 -1.36
C GLU A 90 -4.49 17.58 -1.18
N ARG A 91 -3.58 18.06 -0.31
CA ARG A 91 -3.34 19.51 -0.16
C ARG A 91 -2.89 20.17 -1.47
N LEU A 92 -2.04 19.50 -2.25
CA LEU A 92 -1.63 20.02 -3.56
C LEU A 92 -2.80 20.08 -4.53
N ARG A 93 -3.74 19.13 -4.47
CA ARG A 93 -4.92 19.14 -5.33
C ARG A 93 -5.90 20.25 -4.96
N GLU A 94 -6.07 20.54 -3.67
CA GLU A 94 -6.98 21.59 -3.21
C GLU A 94 -6.40 23.00 -3.37
N SER A 95 -5.17 23.21 -2.92
CA SER A 95 -4.53 24.53 -2.79
C SER A 95 -3.15 24.62 -3.45
N GLY A 96 -2.83 23.70 -4.37
CA GLY A 96 -1.60 23.75 -5.16
C GLY A 96 -1.77 24.65 -6.38
N PHE A 97 -1.47 24.11 -7.56
CA PHE A 97 -1.41 24.91 -8.79
C PHE A 97 -2.74 25.59 -9.13
N ASP A 98 -3.84 24.84 -9.20
CA ASP A 98 -5.15 25.39 -9.59
C ASP A 98 -5.74 26.34 -8.54
N GLY A 99 -5.41 26.13 -7.26
CA GLY A 99 -5.77 27.06 -6.18
C GLY A 99 -5.03 28.39 -6.32
N GLY A 100 -3.70 28.33 -6.44
CA GLY A 100 -2.87 29.52 -6.64
C GLY A 100 -3.18 30.27 -7.93
N MET A 101 -3.49 29.55 -9.02
CA MET A 101 -3.89 30.18 -10.29
C MET A 101 -5.22 30.93 -10.18
N ARG A 102 -6.18 30.43 -9.40
CA ARG A 102 -7.45 31.14 -9.15
C ARG A 102 -7.23 32.46 -8.41
N GLU A 103 -6.32 32.47 -7.42
CA GLU A 103 -5.92 33.69 -6.72
C GLU A 103 -5.22 34.69 -7.64
N ILE A 104 -4.26 34.22 -8.45
CA ILE A 104 -3.51 35.07 -9.40
C ILE A 104 -4.41 35.67 -10.47
N LEU A 105 -5.39 34.91 -10.97
CA LEU A 105 -6.32 35.35 -12.01
C LEU A 105 -7.51 36.15 -11.46
N GLY A 106 -7.61 36.36 -10.14
CA GLY A 106 -8.69 37.13 -9.51
C GLY A 106 -10.06 36.47 -9.62
N LEU A 107 -10.11 35.13 -9.65
CA LEU A 107 -11.34 34.33 -9.78
C LEU A 107 -11.90 33.87 -8.42
N VAL A 108 -11.55 34.57 -7.33
CA VAL A 108 -11.96 34.28 -5.94
C VAL A 108 -12.95 35.33 -5.45
#